data_AF-A0A7V9JZ67-F1
#
_entry.id   AF-A0A7V9JZ67-F1
#
_cell.length_a   1.000
_cell.length_b   1.000
_cell.length_c   1.000
_cell.angle_alpha   90.00
_cell.angle_beta   90.00
_cell.angle_gamma   90.00
#
_symmetry.space_group_name_H-M   'P 1'
#
loop_
_entity.id
_entity.type
_entity.pdbx_description
1 polymer ?
#
loop_
_entity_poly.entity_id
_entity_poly.type
_entity_poly.pdbx_seq_one_letter_code
_entity_poly.pdbx_strand_id
1 'polypeptide(L)'
;MHLSGHAAITVEGPRFVMEDDIGRREDASAADIADAVGHRWPPLVFLSGCRTGGASDEGDVASMAEALVIAGAPSVLGWALPVGDHAASRLAAELYRGLAGGSGRDRAVANARRLLFVEANRFWHLLRLYAAGHRWARWSPRPPPPGARSCGFGRSPSCSSIRPAR
;
A
#
# COMPACT_ATOMS: atom_id res chain seq x y z
N MET A 1 -0.37 -8.72 -1.97
CA MET A 1 0.18 -9.40 -0.78
C MET A 1 0.26 -8.39 0.35
N HIS A 2 -0.14 -8.79 1.55
CA HIS A 2 -0.10 -7.97 2.77
C HIS A 2 0.73 -8.74 3.79
N LEU A 3 1.87 -8.17 4.19
CA LEU A 3 2.71 -8.69 5.26
C LEU A 3 2.53 -7.76 6.46
N SER A 4 2.08 -8.30 7.59
CA SER A 4 1.91 -7.55 8.83
C SER A 4 2.93 -8.05 9.83
N GLY A 5 3.62 -7.14 10.51
CA GLY A 5 4.67 -7.52 11.45
C GLY A 5 5.59 -6.36 11.80
N HIS A 6 6.80 -6.71 12.21
CA HIS A 6 7.82 -5.74 12.60
C HIS A 6 8.92 -5.66 11.55
N ALA A 7 9.51 -4.48 11.42
CA ALA A 7 10.74 -4.30 10.66
C ALA A 7 11.83 -3.81 11.61
N ALA A 8 13.06 -4.25 11.34
CA ALA A 8 14.25 -3.81 12.02
C ALA A 8 15.23 -3.25 10.98
N ILE A 9 16.07 -2.30 11.39
CA ILE A 9 17.21 -1.86 10.59
C ILE A 9 18.45 -2.40 11.29
N THR A 10 19.23 -3.19 10.57
CA THR A 10 20.47 -3.80 11.05
C THR A 10 21.66 -3.20 10.30
N VAL A 11 22.88 -3.50 10.76
CA VAL A 11 24.12 -3.11 10.05
C VAL A 11 24.21 -3.70 8.64
N GLU A 12 23.52 -4.81 8.39
CA GLU A 12 23.45 -5.49 7.09
C GLU A 12 22.30 -4.97 6.20
N GLY A 13 21.46 -4.06 6.72
CA GLY A 13 20.31 -3.51 6.01
C GLY A 13 18.96 -3.77 6.71
N PRO A 14 17.84 -3.42 6.04
CA PRO A 14 16.51 -3.60 6.59
C PRO A 14 16.10 -5.08 6.62
N ARG A 15 15.45 -5.48 7.72
CA ARG A 15 14.93 -6.83 7.97
C ARG A 15 13.44 -6.76 8.27
N PHE A 16 12.69 -7.76 7.81
CA PHE A 16 11.30 -7.98 8.22
C PHE A 16 11.26 -9.21 9.13
N VAL A 17 10.71 -9.04 10.32
CA VAL A 17 10.64 -10.11 11.32
C VAL A 17 9.54 -11.09 10.90
N MET A 18 9.95 -12.33 10.63
CA MET A 18 9.11 -13.46 10.24
C MET A 18 9.37 -14.64 11.18
N GLU A 19 8.79 -15.79 10.83
CA GLU A 19 8.98 -17.05 11.53
C GLU A 19 9.56 -18.08 10.56
N ASP A 20 10.46 -18.92 11.08
CA ASP A 20 10.93 -20.12 10.38
C ASP A 20 9.83 -21.20 10.35
N ASP A 21 10.13 -22.36 9.76
CA ASP A 21 9.19 -23.48 9.59
C ASP A 21 8.68 -24.10 10.91
N ILE A 22 9.29 -23.74 12.03
CA ILE A 22 8.95 -24.20 13.38
C ILE A 22 8.53 -23.07 14.31
N GLY A 23 8.26 -21.87 13.77
CA GLY A 23 7.68 -20.74 14.51
C GLY A 23 8.69 -19.92 15.30
N ARG A 24 9.99 -20.03 15.03
CA ARG A 24 11.02 -19.20 15.67
C ARG A 24 11.26 -17.95 14.87
N ARG A 25 11.60 -16.87 15.57
CA ARG A 25 11.94 -15.59 14.96
C ARG A 25 13.03 -15.76 13.90
N GLU A 26 12.75 -15.27 12.70
CA GLU A 26 13.68 -15.16 11.59
C GLU A 26 13.63 -13.74 11.00
N ASP A 27 14.78 -13.08 10.88
CA ASP A 27 14.88 -11.70 10.38
C ASP A 27 15.17 -11.71 8.87
N ALA A 28 14.12 -11.75 8.05
CA ALA A 28 14.19 -11.90 6.60
C ALA A 28 14.66 -10.62 5.90
N SER A 29 15.64 -10.73 5.00
CA SER A 29 16.02 -9.68 4.05
C SER A 29 15.01 -9.55 2.90
N ALA A 30 15.18 -8.50 2.09
CA ALA A 30 14.46 -8.37 0.83
C ALA A 30 14.75 -9.51 -0.16
N ALA A 31 15.97 -10.09 -0.14
CA ALA A 31 16.35 -11.20 -0.99
C ALA A 31 15.65 -12.49 -0.56
N ASP A 32 15.63 -12.79 0.75
CA ASP A 32 14.95 -13.96 1.29
C ASP A 32 13.45 -13.96 0.93
N ILE A 33 12.80 -12.79 1.03
CA ILE A 33 11.40 -12.63 0.61
C ILE A 33 11.25 -12.80 -0.90
N ALA A 34 12.19 -12.29 -1.70
CA ALA A 34 12.17 -12.45 -3.16
C ALA A 34 12.25 -13.91 -3.57
N ASP A 35 13.13 -14.68 -2.92
CA ASP A 35 13.34 -16.09 -3.16
C ASP A 35 12.11 -16.90 -2.73
N ALA A 36 11.52 -16.57 -1.57
CA ALA A 36 10.31 -17.20 -1.07
C ALA A 36 9.10 -17.02 -2.01
N VAL A 37 8.99 -15.88 -2.70
CA VAL A 37 7.96 -15.66 -3.73
C VAL A 37 8.39 -16.15 -5.13
N GLY A 38 9.56 -16.77 -5.26
CA GLY A 38 10.13 -17.26 -6.52
C GLY A 38 10.33 -16.15 -7.55
N HIS A 39 10.69 -14.94 -7.10
CA HIS A 39 10.77 -13.70 -7.86
C HIS A 39 9.49 -13.34 -8.65
N ARG A 40 8.35 -13.95 -8.32
CA ARG A 40 7.05 -13.65 -8.92
C ARG A 40 6.24 -12.74 -8.02
N TRP A 41 6.58 -11.46 -8.08
CA TRP A 41 5.93 -10.46 -7.25
C TRP A 41 4.47 -10.20 -7.64
N PRO A 42 3.56 -10.06 -6.65
CA PRO A 42 2.26 -9.48 -6.92
C PRO A 42 2.44 -8.03 -7.38
N PRO A 43 1.45 -7.42 -8.06
CA PRO A 43 1.52 -6.02 -8.42
C PRO A 43 1.79 -5.17 -7.18
N LEU A 44 1.09 -5.44 -6.07
CA LEU A 44 1.19 -4.72 -4.80
C LEU A 44 1.60 -5.60 -3.62
N VAL A 45 2.66 -5.14 -2.95
CA VAL A 45 3.05 -5.57 -1.61
C VAL A 45 2.69 -4.45 -0.63
N PHE A 46 2.08 -4.79 0.50
CA PHE A 46 1.88 -3.86 1.60
C PHE A 46 2.58 -4.41 2.83
N LEU A 47 3.63 -3.72 3.28
CA LEU A 47 4.30 -3.94 4.55
C LEU A 47 3.58 -3.13 5.64
N SER A 48 2.64 -3.78 6.34
CA SER A 48 2.00 -3.18 7.51
C SER A 48 2.85 -3.48 8.76
N GLY A 49 3.92 -2.71 8.88
CA GLY A 49 4.76 -2.69 10.08
C GLY A 49 5.32 -1.30 10.31
N CYS A 50 5.55 -0.94 11.58
CA CYS A 50 6.17 0.34 11.92
C CYS A 50 7.52 0.51 11.22
N ARG A 51 7.79 1.71 10.70
CA ARG A 51 9.05 2.09 10.01
C ARG A 51 9.42 1.25 8.77
N THR A 52 8.51 0.44 8.23
CA THR A 52 8.73 -0.33 6.99
C THR A 52 9.00 0.55 5.76
N GLY A 53 8.57 1.81 5.78
CA GLY A 53 8.87 2.85 4.77
C GLY A 53 9.73 4.00 5.32
N GLY A 54 10.42 3.78 6.44
CA GLY A 54 11.42 4.71 6.99
C GLY A 54 12.83 4.20 6.66
N ALA A 55 13.75 5.11 6.34
CA ALA A 55 15.18 4.85 6.33
C ALA A 55 15.73 4.87 7.77
N SER A 56 17.00 4.51 7.98
CA SER A 56 17.66 4.76 9.27
C SER A 56 17.59 6.24 9.65
N ASP A 57 17.70 6.56 10.95
CA ASP A 57 17.66 7.96 11.41
C ASP A 57 18.82 8.80 10.82
N GLU A 58 19.90 8.13 10.40
CA GLU A 58 21.05 8.71 9.70
C GLU A 58 20.87 8.76 8.16
N GLY A 59 19.82 8.14 7.62
CA GLY A 59 19.49 8.18 6.18
C GLY A 59 20.32 7.27 5.28
N ASP A 60 21.39 6.66 5.81
CA ASP A 60 22.35 5.87 5.05
C ASP A 60 21.82 4.47 4.65
N VAL A 61 20.74 3.98 5.28
CA VAL A 61 20.17 2.66 5.02
C VAL A 61 18.77 2.78 4.43
N ALA A 62 18.59 2.20 3.24
CA ALA A 62 17.31 2.13 2.53
C ALA A 62 16.21 1.50 3.39
N SER A 63 14.97 1.95 3.22
CA SER A 63 13.82 1.35 3.90
C SER A 63 13.55 -0.07 3.42
N MET A 64 12.87 -0.90 4.22
CA MET A 64 12.46 -2.25 3.79
C MET A 64 11.61 -2.21 2.51
N ALA A 65 10.73 -1.21 2.38
CA ALA A 65 9.93 -1.02 1.18
C ALA A 65 10.77 -0.73 -0.07
N GLU A 66 11.83 0.05 0.07
CA GLU A 66 12.78 0.36 -1.00
C GLU A 66 13.62 -0.86 -1.37
N ALA A 67 14.13 -1.59 -0.38
CA ALA A 67 14.88 -2.84 -0.59
C ALA A 67 14.06 -3.87 -1.38
N LEU A 68 12.75 -4.00 -1.10
CA LEU A 68 11.85 -4.87 -1.87
C LEU A 68 11.63 -4.40 -3.30
N VAL A 69 11.57 -3.09 -3.56
CA VAL A 69 11.50 -2.56 -4.94
C VAL A 69 12.79 -2.87 -5.70
N ILE A 70 13.95 -2.73 -5.05
CA ILE A 70 15.26 -3.12 -5.61
C ILE A 70 15.29 -4.63 -5.90
N ALA A 71 14.71 -5.46 -5.03
CA ALA A 71 14.56 -6.90 -5.22
C ALA A 71 13.49 -7.31 -6.27
N GLY A 72 12.92 -6.34 -7.00
CA GLY A 72 12.05 -6.56 -8.15
C GLY A 72 10.55 -6.42 -7.89
N ALA A 73 10.13 -6.06 -6.67
CA ALA A 73 8.73 -5.79 -6.39
C ALA A 73 8.24 -4.57 -7.21
N PRO A 74 7.16 -4.67 -8.00
CA PRO A 74 6.71 -3.57 -8.85
C PRO A 74 6.39 -2.31 -8.06
N SER A 75 5.72 -2.48 -6.91
CA SER A 75 5.54 -1.41 -5.94
C SER A 75 5.09 -1.90 -4.58
N VAL A 76 5.54 -1.18 -3.56
CA VAL A 76 5.47 -1.54 -2.15
C VAL A 76 4.89 -0.39 -1.35
N LEU A 77 3.94 -0.68 -0.47
CA LEU A 77 3.43 0.24 0.54
C LEU A 77 4.14 -0.01 1.88
N GLY A 78 4.52 1.06 2.57
CA GLY A 78 5.12 1.00 3.89
C GLY A 78 4.83 2.25 4.72
N TRP A 79 5.02 2.16 6.02
CA TRP A 79 4.81 3.26 6.96
C TRP A 79 6.12 3.99 7.25
N ALA A 80 6.13 5.31 7.04
CA ALA A 80 7.32 6.15 7.26
C ALA A 80 7.74 6.21 8.74
N LEU A 81 6.77 6.13 9.65
CA LEU A 81 6.94 6.21 11.11
C LEU A 81 5.95 5.25 11.79
N PRO A 82 6.08 5.02 13.11
CA PRO A 82 5.06 4.29 13.86
C PRO A 82 3.66 4.88 13.68
N VAL A 83 2.69 3.99 13.45
CA VAL A 83 1.27 4.32 13.23
C VAL A 83 0.45 3.59 14.28
N GLY A 84 -0.63 4.21 14.77
CA GLY A 84 -1.54 3.54 15.70
C GLY A 84 -2.45 2.53 14.99
N ASP A 85 -2.71 1.38 15.62
CA ASP A 85 -3.45 0.25 15.05
C ASP A 85 -4.82 0.64 14.47
N HIS A 86 -5.56 1.50 15.17
CA HIS A 86 -6.85 1.98 14.67
C HIS A 86 -6.70 2.78 13.36
N ALA A 87 -5.72 3.69 13.29
CA ALA A 87 -5.47 4.47 12.08
C ALA A 87 -4.97 3.60 10.93
N ALA A 88 -4.08 2.65 11.22
CA ALA A 88 -3.58 1.68 10.24
C ALA A 88 -4.73 0.82 9.68
N SER A 89 -5.59 0.29 10.56
CA SER A 89 -6.74 -0.53 10.19
C SER A 89 -7.77 0.25 9.36
N ARG A 90 -8.09 1.48 9.78
CA ARG A 90 -8.99 2.39 9.04
C ARG A 90 -8.46 2.69 7.64
N LEU A 91 -7.18 3.03 7.54
CA LEU A 91 -6.54 3.35 6.27
C LEU A 91 -6.48 2.11 5.36
N ALA A 92 -6.10 0.95 5.91
CA ALA A 92 -6.06 -0.31 5.16
C ALA A 92 -7.45 -0.69 4.63
N ALA A 93 -8.50 -0.53 5.42
CA ALA A 93 -9.87 -0.80 4.99
C ALA A 93 -10.29 0.06 3.79
N GLU A 94 -9.97 1.37 3.82
CA GLU A 94 -10.28 2.27 2.70
C GLU A 94 -9.44 1.97 1.46
N LEU A 95 -8.15 1.68 1.65
CA LEU A 95 -7.26 1.24 0.57
C LEU A 95 -7.82 0.00 -0.12
N TYR A 96 -8.16 -1.05 0.63
CA TYR A 96 -8.70 -2.29 0.07
C TYR A 96 -10.07 -2.10 -0.58
N ARG A 97 -10.94 -1.27 -0.02
CA ARG A 97 -12.22 -0.91 -0.65
C ARG A 97 -11.99 -0.28 -2.02
N GLY A 98 -11.08 0.68 -2.12
CA GLY A 98 -10.72 1.33 -3.39
C GLY A 98 -10.17 0.33 -4.42
N LEU A 99 -9.20 -0.49 -4.01
CA LEU A 99 -8.58 -1.49 -4.88
C LEU A 99 -9.58 -2.55 -5.36
N ALA A 100 -10.41 -3.08 -4.46
CA ALA A 100 -11.46 -4.04 -4.80
C ALA A 100 -12.52 -3.44 -5.74
N GLY A 101 -12.78 -2.13 -5.60
CA GLY A 101 -13.63 -1.35 -6.52
C GLY A 101 -12.97 -0.99 -7.86
N GLY A 102 -11.75 -1.47 -8.14
CA GLY A 102 -11.05 -1.22 -9.40
C GLY A 102 -10.32 0.13 -9.47
N SER A 103 -10.17 0.83 -8.35
CA SER A 103 -9.39 2.08 -8.32
C SER A 103 -7.90 1.82 -8.57
N GLY A 104 -7.27 2.72 -9.31
CA GLY A 104 -5.82 2.83 -9.40
C GLY A 104 -5.16 2.85 -8.03
N ARG A 105 -3.95 2.31 -7.93
CA ARG A 105 -3.23 2.16 -6.65
C ARG A 105 -2.86 3.50 -6.05
N ASP A 106 -2.40 4.41 -6.90
CA ASP A 106 -2.20 5.84 -6.63
C ASP A 106 -3.46 6.48 -6.05
N ARG A 107 -4.60 6.29 -6.72
CA ARG A 107 -5.89 6.84 -6.29
C ARG A 107 -6.38 6.23 -4.98
N ALA A 108 -6.25 4.91 -4.83
CA ALA A 108 -6.64 4.21 -3.62
C ALA A 108 -5.80 4.67 -2.41
N VAL A 109 -4.49 4.86 -2.59
CA VAL A 109 -3.60 5.42 -1.55
C VAL A 109 -3.97 6.86 -1.22
N ALA A 110 -4.20 7.71 -2.23
CA ALA A 110 -4.59 9.10 -2.03
C ALA A 110 -5.92 9.21 -1.27
N ASN A 111 -6.92 8.41 -1.63
CA ASN A 111 -8.20 8.34 -0.93
C ASN A 111 -8.05 7.88 0.52
N ALA A 112 -7.24 6.85 0.76
CA ALA A 112 -7.00 6.32 2.10
C ALA A 112 -6.29 7.35 3.01
N ARG A 113 -5.32 8.12 2.48
CA ARG A 113 -4.72 9.26 3.20
C ARG A 113 -5.74 10.38 3.44
N ARG A 114 -6.57 10.70 2.44
CA ARG A 114 -7.61 11.75 2.53
C ARG A 114 -8.65 11.41 3.61
N LEU A 115 -9.03 10.15 3.75
CA LEU A 115 -9.93 9.69 4.81
C LEU A 115 -9.40 10.12 6.19
N LEU A 116 -8.16 9.73 6.51
CA LEU A 116 -7.54 10.09 7.78
C LEU A 116 -7.34 11.60 7.94
N PHE A 117 -7.03 12.31 6.86
CA PHE A 117 -6.91 13.77 6.87
C PHE A 117 -8.23 14.46 7.27
N VAL A 118 -9.35 14.04 6.68
CA VAL A 118 -10.69 14.57 7.00
C VAL A 118 -11.09 14.23 8.44
N GLU A 119 -10.65 13.08 8.96
CA GLU A 119 -10.84 12.69 10.37
C GLU A 119 -9.91 13.44 11.35
N ALA A 120 -9.13 14.41 10.88
CA ALA A 120 -8.10 15.11 11.65
C ALA A 120 -7.10 14.16 12.35
N ASN A 121 -6.88 12.98 11.76
CA ASN A 121 -6.01 11.97 12.31
C ASN A 121 -4.54 12.30 11.99
N ARG A 122 -3.71 12.45 13.04
CA ARG A 122 -2.28 12.80 12.91
C ARG A 122 -1.45 11.87 12.02
N PHE A 123 -1.89 10.63 11.79
CA PHE A 123 -1.15 9.64 11.01
C PHE A 123 -1.41 9.70 9.49
N TRP A 124 -2.24 10.64 9.01
CA TRP A 124 -2.71 10.70 7.62
C TRP A 124 -1.60 10.68 6.55
N HIS A 125 -0.41 11.20 6.88
CA HIS A 125 0.70 11.38 5.95
C HIS A 125 1.73 10.23 5.97
N LEU A 126 1.56 9.23 6.84
CA LEU A 126 2.62 8.24 7.10
C LEU A 126 2.71 7.10 6.08
N LEU A 127 1.60 6.71 5.45
CA LEU A 127 1.63 5.66 4.43
C LEU A 127 2.41 6.18 3.21
N ARG A 128 3.41 5.46 2.70
CA ARG A 128 4.18 5.79 1.49
C ARG A 128 4.10 4.66 0.46
N LEU A 129 4.10 5.04 -0.83
CA LEU A 129 4.13 4.12 -1.96
C LEU A 129 5.48 4.25 -2.68
N TYR A 130 6.21 3.15 -2.74
CA TYR A 130 7.47 2.98 -3.47
C TYR A 130 7.18 2.22 -4.76
N ALA A 131 7.75 2.63 -5.89
CA ALA A 131 7.50 1.99 -7.18
C ALA A 131 8.77 1.99 -8.04
N ALA A 132 8.95 0.92 -8.82
CA ALA A 132 10.05 0.83 -9.77
C ALA A 132 9.88 1.87 -10.89
N GLY A 133 10.88 2.73 -11.09
CA GLY A 133 10.81 3.92 -11.96
C GLY A 133 10.51 3.66 -13.45
N HIS A 134 10.58 2.42 -13.93
CA HIS A 134 10.30 2.03 -15.32
C HIS A 134 8.88 1.45 -15.53
N ARG A 135 8.02 1.41 -14.49
CA ARG A 135 6.66 0.86 -14.54
C ARG A 135 5.56 1.81 -14.06
N TRP A 136 5.82 3.12 -14.11
CA TRP A 136 4.76 4.14 -13.93
C TRP A 136 3.69 4.11 -15.04
N ALA A 137 3.92 3.34 -16.11
CA ALA A 137 2.95 3.11 -17.18
C ALA A 137 1.73 2.33 -16.63
N ARG A 138 0.71 3.11 -16.24
CA ARG A 138 -0.71 2.77 -16.08
C ARG A 138 -0.97 1.32 -15.62
N TRP A 139 -1.06 1.13 -14.30
CA TRP A 139 -1.78 -0.03 -13.77
C TRP A 139 -3.20 -0.03 -14.38
N SER A 140 -3.51 -1.05 -15.16
CA SER A 140 -4.88 -1.37 -15.54
C SER A 140 -5.38 -2.45 -14.61
N PRO A 141 -6.51 -2.26 -13.89
CA PRO A 141 -7.13 -3.37 -13.18
C PRO A 141 -7.37 -4.52 -14.16
N ARG A 142 -7.19 -5.77 -13.71
CA ARG A 142 -7.65 -6.91 -14.51
C ARG A 142 -9.14 -6.67 -14.81
N PRO A 143 -9.60 -6.82 -16.06
CA PRO A 143 -11.02 -6.72 -16.36
C PRO A 143 -11.76 -7.74 -15.48
N PRO A 144 -12.97 -7.40 -14.98
CA PRO A 144 -13.74 -8.33 -14.19
C PRO A 144 -13.99 -9.63 -15.00
N PRO A 145 -14.17 -10.78 -14.32
CA PRO A 145 -14.49 -12.02 -15.01
C PRO A 145 -15.76 -11.85 -15.86
N PRO A 146 -15.88 -12.56 -16.99
CA PRO A 146 -17.07 -12.49 -17.83
C PRO A 146 -18.33 -12.75 -16.99
N GLY A 147 -19.25 -11.79 -16.95
CA GLY A 147 -20.51 -11.89 -16.20
C GLY A 147 -20.63 -11.04 -14.93
N ALA A 148 -19.56 -10.38 -14.47
CA ALA A 148 -19.71 -9.39 -13.40
C ALA A 148 -20.39 -8.13 -13.95
N ARG A 149 -21.63 -7.87 -13.52
CA ARG A 149 -22.37 -6.67 -13.90
C ARG A 149 -21.65 -5.45 -13.32
N SER A 150 -21.30 -4.49 -14.16
CA SER A 150 -20.84 -3.18 -13.71
C SER A 150 -21.99 -2.49 -12.97
N CYS A 151 -21.87 -2.27 -11.67
CA CYS A 151 -22.69 -1.27 -11.00
C CYS A 151 -22.26 0.08 -11.57
N GLY A 152 -23.02 0.59 -12.54
CA GLY A 152 -22.78 1.89 -13.14
C GLY A 152 -22.77 2.97 -12.07
N PHE A 153 -21.63 3.62 -11.89
CA PHE A 153 -21.54 4.86 -11.13
C PHE A 153 -22.40 5.89 -11.88
N GLY A 154 -23.59 6.15 -11.35
CA GLY A 154 -24.53 7.11 -11.92
C GLY A 154 -23.87 8.47 -12.07
N ARG A 155 -23.90 8.99 -13.30
CA ARG A 155 -23.77 10.42 -13.54
C ARG A 155 -24.90 11.10 -12.78
N SER A 156 -24.58 12.00 -11.86
CA SER A 156 -25.57 12.94 -11.32
C SER A 156 -26.23 13.68 -12.48
N PRO A 157 -27.57 13.75 -12.58
CA PRO A 157 -28.21 14.66 -13.50
C PRO A 157 -28.07 16.08 -12.93
N SER A 158 -27.39 16.94 -13.68
CA SER A 158 -27.44 18.39 -13.50
C SER A 158 -28.88 18.87 -13.66
N CYS A 159 -29.48 19.39 -12.59
CA CYS A 159 -30.78 20.05 -12.67
C CYS A 159 -30.55 21.53 -13.00
N SER A 160 -30.71 21.87 -14.28
CA SER A 160 -30.74 23.25 -14.77
C SER A 160 -32.18 23.77 -14.76
N SER A 161 -32.32 25.02 -14.31
CA SER A 161 -33.42 25.97 -14.55
C SER A 161 -34.84 25.60 -14.11
N ILE A 162 -35.26 26.16 -12.97
CA ILE A 162 -36.65 26.48 -12.68
C ILE A 162 -36.99 27.79 -13.41
N ARG A 163 -37.97 27.77 -14.31
CA ARG A 163 -38.72 28.95 -14.75
C ARG A 163 -40.04 29.00 -13.99
N PRO A 164 -40.54 30.18 -13.58
CA PRO A 164 -41.82 30.30 -12.89
C PRO A 164 -42.98 30.19 -13.89
N ALA A 165 -44.04 29.49 -13.48
CA ALA A 165 -45.35 29.57 -14.13
C ALA A 165 -46.17 30.72 -13.54
N ARG A 166 -47.02 31.28 -14.39
CA ARG A 166 -47.92 32.43 -14.18
C ARG A 166 -49.01 32.15 -13.15
#